data_AF-A0ABD1YD87-F1
#
_entry.id   AF-A0ABD1YD87-F1
#
_cell.length_a   1.000
_cell.length_b   1.000
_cell.length_c   1.000
_cell.angle_alpha   90.00
_cell.angle_beta   90.00
_cell.angle_gamma   90.00
#
_symmetry.space_group_name_H-M   'P 1'
#
loop_
_entity.id
_entity.type
_entity.pdbx_description
1 polymer ?
#
loop_
_entity_poly.entity_id
_entity_poly.type
_entity_poly.pdbx_seq_one_letter_code
_entity_poly.pdbx_strand_id
1 'polypeptide(L)'
;MAFRSLASMKLKDVPTFVKSVATKENVSKNTWNFLYNYNQKYIQGGSIRPVNDVMICVGILSYFVGWPTELRHLKHAEEAAAHAGEKGGHH
;
A
#
# COMPACT_ATOMS: atom_id res chain seq x y z
N MET A 1 18.56 4.43 7.62
CA MET A 1 19.63 4.32 6.59
C MET A 1 19.33 3.32 5.47
N ALA A 2 18.36 2.41 5.58
CA ALA A 2 18.07 1.41 4.53
C ALA A 2 17.54 1.99 3.20
N PHE A 3 16.68 3.02 3.24
CA PHE A 3 16.10 3.61 2.02
C PHE A 3 17.11 4.32 1.10
N ARG A 4 18.16 4.93 1.66
CA ARG A 4 19.24 5.52 0.85
C ARG A 4 20.06 4.44 0.12
N SER A 5 20.23 3.27 0.75
CA SER A 5 20.92 2.13 0.15
C SER A 5 20.09 1.46 -0.96
N LEU A 6 18.75 1.40 -0.80
CA LEU A 6 17.81 0.98 -1.84
C LEU A 6 17.84 1.89 -3.07
N ALA A 7 17.89 3.21 -2.87
CA ALA A 7 17.91 4.19 -3.96
C ALA A 7 19.22 4.13 -4.79
N SER A 8 20.33 3.67 -4.20
CA SER A 8 21.61 3.49 -4.90
C SER A 8 21.80 2.10 -5.52
N MET A 9 20.85 1.17 -5.32
CA MET A 9 20.97 -0.21 -5.78
C MET A 9 20.45 -0.38 -7.21
N LYS A 10 21.10 -1.23 -8.01
CA LYS A 10 20.56 -1.58 -9.33
C LYS A 10 19.21 -2.28 -9.14
N LEU A 11 18.24 -1.99 -10.02
CA LEU A 11 16.88 -2.58 -9.98
C LEU A 11 16.88 -4.11 -9.90
N LYS A 12 17.93 -4.77 -10.40
CA LYS A 12 18.10 -6.22 -10.37
C LYS A 12 18.46 -6.78 -8.99
N ASP A 13 19.04 -5.96 -8.11
CA ASP A 13 19.54 -6.37 -6.79
C ASP A 13 18.53 -6.03 -5.67
N VAL A 14 17.56 -5.17 -5.97
CA VAL A 14 16.44 -4.82 -5.07
C VAL A 14 15.68 -6.05 -4.56
N PRO A 15 15.32 -7.06 -5.37
CA PRO A 15 14.58 -8.23 -4.88
C PRO A 15 15.37 -9.03 -3.85
N THR A 16 16.68 -9.17 -4.06
CA THR A 16 17.59 -9.91 -3.19
C THR A 16 17.77 -9.18 -1.86
N PHE A 17 17.92 -7.85 -1.90
CA PHE A 17 18.00 -7.02 -0.71
C PHE A 17 16.67 -6.99 0.07
N VAL A 18 15.53 -6.91 -0.62
CA VAL A 18 14.22 -6.97 0.03
C VAL A 18 14.05 -8.31 0.74
N LYS A 19 14.44 -9.43 0.13
CA LYS A 19 14.38 -10.74 0.80
C LYS A 19 15.24 -10.84 2.05
N SER A 20 16.45 -10.26 2.05
CA SER A 20 17.33 -10.31 3.22
C SER A 20 16.87 -9.40 4.36
N VAL A 21 16.22 -8.28 4.04
CA VAL A 21 15.69 -7.34 5.03
C VAL A 21 14.30 -7.76 5.53
N ALA A 22 13.47 -8.34 4.66
CA ALA A 22 12.11 -8.81 4.97
C ALA A 22 12.08 -10.24 5.55
N THR A 23 13.09 -10.62 6.33
CA THR A 23 13.01 -11.84 7.15
C THR A 23 12.01 -11.64 8.28
N LYS A 24 11.22 -12.67 8.59
CA LYS A 24 10.15 -12.60 9.62
C LYS A 24 10.67 -12.08 10.96
N GLU A 25 11.89 -12.46 11.34
CA GLU A 25 12.52 -12.04 12.59
C GLU A 25 12.89 -10.55 12.60
N ASN A 26 13.48 -10.04 11.52
CA ASN A 26 13.81 -8.60 11.41
C ASN A 26 12.55 -7.75 11.34
N VAL A 27 11.52 -8.21 10.62
CA VAL A 27 10.24 -7.51 10.54
C VAL A 27 9.57 -7.46 11.92
N SER A 28 9.53 -8.57 12.64
CA SER A 28 8.94 -8.63 13.99
C SER A 28 9.69 -7.71 14.96
N LYS A 29 11.03 -7.82 15.05
CA LYS A 29 11.85 -6.97 15.94
C LYS A 29 11.71 -5.48 15.61
N ASN A 30 11.74 -5.12 14.33
CA ASN A 30 11.58 -3.72 13.91
C ASN A 30 10.17 -3.20 14.21
N THR A 31 9.14 -4.05 14.04
CA THR A 31 7.75 -3.68 14.35
C THR A 31 7.57 -3.44 15.84
N TRP A 32 8.09 -4.33 16.71
CA TRP A 32 8.03 -4.15 18.16
C TRP A 32 8.77 -2.90 18.63
N ASN A 33 9.98 -2.66 18.11
CA ASN A 33 10.73 -1.44 18.43
C ASN A 33 9.99 -0.17 17.96
N PHE A 34 9.39 -0.20 16.77
CA PHE A 34 8.59 0.91 16.27
C PHE A 34 7.37 1.17 17.18
N LEU A 35 6.61 0.13 17.55
CA LEU A 35 5.45 0.25 18.42
C LEU A 35 5.81 0.78 19.80
N TYR A 36 6.90 0.29 20.39
CA TYR A 36 7.38 0.77 21.68
C TYR A 36 7.72 2.26 21.64
N ASN A 37 8.51 2.69 20.65
CA ASN A 37 8.88 4.09 20.48
C ASN A 37 7.67 4.98 20.17
N TYR A 38 6.71 4.48 19.38
CA TYR A 38 5.49 5.20 19.05
C TYR A 38 4.59 5.38 20.29
N ASN A 39 4.43 4.34 21.09
CA ASN A 39 3.68 4.37 22.34
C ASN A 39 4.27 5.40 23.31
N GLN A 40 5.57 5.31 23.58
CA GLN A 40 6.29 6.25 24.45
C GLN A 40 6.12 7.70 23.98
N LYS A 41 6.25 7.94 22.66
CA LYS A 41 6.26 9.30 22.11
C LYS A 41 4.87 9.95 21.99
N TYR A 42 3.85 9.18 21.63
CA TYR A 42 2.55 9.75 21.28
C TYR A 42 1.40 9.29 22.17
N ILE A 43 1.44 8.08 22.70
CA ILE A 43 0.36 7.55 23.55
C ILE A 43 0.55 8.04 24.99
N GLN A 44 1.72 7.77 25.59
CA GLN A 44 2.00 8.17 26.97
C GLN A 44 2.12 9.69 27.12
N GLY A 45 2.57 10.38 26.06
CA GLY A 45 2.60 11.84 26.01
C GLY A 45 1.24 12.52 25.83
N GLY A 46 0.13 11.76 25.76
CA GLY A 46 -1.22 12.33 25.59
C GLY A 46 -1.45 13.05 24.25
N SER A 47 -0.73 12.67 23.19
CA SER A 47 -0.86 13.30 21.88
C SER A 47 -2.14 12.84 21.17
N ILE A 48 -2.77 13.73 20.41
CA ILE A 48 -3.91 13.37 19.53
C ILE A 48 -3.47 12.64 18.25
N ARG A 49 -2.16 12.62 17.98
CA ARG A 49 -1.59 12.03 16.76
C ARG A 49 -2.02 10.58 16.48
N PRO A 50 -2.14 9.66 17.47
CA PRO A 50 -2.62 8.31 17.22
C PRO A 50 -4.03 8.26 16.63
N VAL A 51 -4.91 9.18 17.03
CA VAL A 51 -6.27 9.27 16.48
C VAL A 51 -6.22 9.70 15.02
N ASN A 52 -5.43 10.73 14.70
CA ASN A 52 -5.25 11.20 13.33
C ASN A 52 -4.62 10.12 12.44
N ASP A 53 -3.60 9.43 12.92
CA ASP A 53 -2.93 8.36 12.17
C ASP A 53 -3.92 7.23 11.86
N VAL A 54 -4.81 6.87 12.79
CA VAL A 54 -5.89 5.89 12.54
C VAL A 54 -6.87 6.40 11.49
N MET A 55 -7.34 7.64 11.59
CA MET A 55 -8.28 8.20 10.61
C MET A 55 -7.68 8.24 9.19
N ILE A 56 -6.41 8.63 9.08
CA ILE A 56 -5.68 8.63 7.80
C ILE A 56 -5.53 7.20 7.28
N CYS A 57 -5.14 6.24 8.13
CA CYS A 57 -5.03 4.84 7.74
C CYS A 57 -6.37 4.29 7.24
N VAL A 58 -7.47 4.57 7.93
CA VAL A 58 -8.81 4.14 7.52
C VAL A 58 -9.19 4.75 6.17
N GLY A 59 -8.94 6.05 5.97
CA GLY A 59 -9.19 6.71 4.69
C GLY A 59 -8.44 6.05 3.53
N ILE A 60 -7.13 5.82 3.71
CA ILE A 60 -6.28 5.17 2.69
C ILE A 60 -6.71 3.72 2.44
N LEU A 61 -6.95 2.93 3.50
CA LEU A 61 -7.36 1.54 3.37
C LEU A 61 -8.73 1.40 2.69
N SER A 62 -9.66 2.32 2.96
CA SER A 62 -10.98 2.31 2.32
C SER A 62 -10.88 2.41 0.80
N TYR A 63 -9.96 3.24 0.29
CA TYR A 63 -9.67 3.34 -1.14
C TYR A 63 -9.07 2.04 -1.69
N PHE A 64 -8.08 1.47 -1.00
CA PHE A 64 -7.48 0.20 -1.43
C PHE A 64 -8.47 -0.96 -1.46
N VAL A 65 -9.43 -1.00 -0.54
CA VAL A 65 -10.50 -2.00 -0.51
C VAL A 65 -11.54 -1.74 -1.61
N GLY A 66 -11.84 -0.48 -1.93
CA GLY A 66 -12.73 -0.09 -3.04
C GLY A 66 -12.11 -0.29 -4.43
N TRP A 67 -10.78 -0.21 -4.53
CA TRP A 67 -10.02 -0.27 -5.78
C TRP A 67 -10.34 -1.48 -6.68
N PRO A 68 -10.45 -2.73 -6.17
CA PRO A 68 -10.80 -3.88 -7.00
C PRO A 68 -12.21 -3.79 -7.59
N THR A 69 -13.13 -3.10 -6.92
CA THR A 69 -14.49 -2.89 -7.42
C THR A 69 -14.50 -1.85 -8.53
N GLU A 70 -13.77 -0.75 -8.37
CA GLU A 70 -13.57 0.25 -9.43
C GLU A 70 -12.88 -0.37 -10.66
N LEU A 71 -11.88 -1.23 -10.46
CA LEU A 71 -11.23 -1.97 -11.56
C LEU A 71 -12.23 -2.87 -12.31
N ARG A 72 -13.15 -3.53 -11.61
CA ARG A 72 -14.19 -4.37 -12.26
C ARG A 72 -15.21 -3.51 -13.02
N HIS A 73 -15.61 -2.37 -12.48
CA HIS A 73 -16.50 -1.45 -13.19
C HIS A 73 -15.86 -0.91 -14.46
N LEU A 74 -14.59 -0.51 -14.42
CA LEU A 74 -13.85 -0.07 -15.61
C LEU A 74 -13.74 -1.19 -16.64
N LYS A 75 -13.47 -2.42 -16.21
CA LYS A 75 -13.39 -3.58 -17.10
C LYS A 75 -14.73 -3.92 -17.77
N HIS A 76 -15.84 -3.86 -17.04
CA HIS A 76 -17.17 -4.07 -17.64
C HIS A 76 -17.60 -2.92 -18.55
N ALA A 77 -17.21 -1.68 -18.25
CA ALA A 77 -17.44 -0.54 -19.13
C ALA A 77 -16.64 -0.66 -20.44
N GLU A 78 -15.38 -1.14 -20.35
CA GLU A 78 -14.54 -1.44 -21.51
C GLU A 78 -15.14 -2.56 -22.37
N GLU A 79 -15.58 -3.65 -21.75
CA GLU A 79 -16.27 -4.76 -22.44
C GLU A 79 -17.58 -4.29 -23.11
N ALA A 80 -18.39 -3.46 -22.44
CA ALA A 80 -19.61 -2.91 -23.02
C ALA A 80 -19.34 -1.96 -24.21
N ALA A 81 -18.29 -1.13 -24.12
CA ALA A 81 -17.87 -0.25 -25.21
C ALA A 81 -17.34 -1.05 -26.41
N ALA A 82 -16.60 -2.15 -26.17
CA ALA A 82 -16.14 -3.05 -27.21
C ALA A 82 -17.30 -3.75 -27.94
N HIS A 83 -18.31 -4.22 -27.20
CA HIS A 83 -19.51 -4.86 -27.78
C HIS A 83 -20.47 -3.86 -28.47
N ALA A 84 -20.47 -2.58 -28.06
CA ALA A 84 -21.19 -1.53 -28.78
C ALA A 84 -20.52 -1.19 -30.13
N GLY A 85 -19.19 -1.28 -30.21
CA GLY A 85 -18.42 -1.11 -31.45
C GLY A 85 -18.67 -2.22 -32.49
N GLU A 86 -18.89 -3.47 -32.06
CA GLU A 86 -19.19 -4.59 -32.97
C GLU A 86 -20.63 -4.57 -33.54
N LYS A 87 -21.60 -3.99 -32.83
CA LYS A 87 -23.00 -3.94 -33.29
C LYS A 87 -23.34 -2.75 -34.20
N GLY A 88 -22.40 -1.84 -34.44
CA GLY A 88 -22.57 -0.66 -35.30
C GLY A 88 -22.16 -0.83 -36.77
N GLY A 89 -21.86 -2.05 -37.23
CA GLY A 89 -21.26 -2.34 -38.54
C GLY A 89 -22.14 -3.06 -39.56
N HIS A 90 -23.47 -2.99 -39.45
CA HIS A 90 -24.38 -3.55 -40.46
C HIS A 90 -25.64 -2.68 -40.60
N HIS A 91 -25.56 -1.61 -41.41
CA HIS A 91 -26.68 -1.02 -42.14
C HIS A 91 -26.16 -0.27 -43.36
#